data_AF-A0A1F9CCH6-F1
#
_entry.id   AF-A0A1F9CCH6-F1
#
_cell.length_a   1.000
_cell.length_b   1.000
_cell.length_c   1.000
_cell.angle_alpha   90.00
_cell.angle_beta   90.00
_cell.angle_gamma   90.00
#
_symmetry.space_group_name_H-M   'P 1'
#
loop_
_entity.id
_entity.type
_entity.pdbx_description
1 polymer ?
#
loop_
_entity_poly.entity_id
_entity_poly.type
_entity_poly.pdbx_seq_one_letter_code
_entity_poly.pdbx_strand_id
1 'polypeptide(L)'
;MFARTFLAFFLLFSIFPLGYSYGFETRGQDCSQCHTLTSAEAKDLLKVLYPDVKVMDIGVSPLKAAWEVLVELGGKKGIVYIDFLKKHMVLGSIISIKERRNLTQERFTELNKVDVSQIPLGDALVLGDEKARIRVIVFTDPD
;
A
#
# COMPACT_ATOMS: atom_id res chain seq x y z
N MET A 1 -3.01 -31.41 -59.02
CA MET A 1 -2.72 -29.97 -58.86
C MET A 1 -2.95 -29.43 -57.45
N PHE A 2 -3.65 -30.18 -56.56
CA PHE A 2 -3.95 -29.76 -55.17
C PHE A 2 -2.81 -29.93 -54.14
N ALA A 3 -1.86 -30.85 -54.36
CA ALA A 3 -0.81 -31.13 -53.38
C ALA A 3 0.30 -30.06 -53.33
N ARG A 4 0.54 -29.34 -54.44
CA ARG A 4 1.59 -28.31 -54.51
C ARG A 4 1.15 -26.98 -53.92
N THR A 5 -0.14 -26.65 -53.99
CA THR A 5 -0.73 -25.47 -53.36
C THR A 5 -0.85 -25.62 -51.84
N PHE A 6 -1.12 -26.83 -51.33
CA PHE A 6 -1.17 -27.09 -49.89
C PHE A 6 0.20 -27.00 -49.21
N LEU A 7 1.27 -27.47 -49.89
CA LEU A 7 2.65 -27.36 -49.39
C LEU A 7 3.13 -25.91 -49.33
N ALA A 8 2.72 -25.08 -50.30
CA ALA A 8 3.05 -23.66 -50.33
C ALA A 8 2.34 -22.86 -49.23
N PHE A 9 1.13 -23.26 -48.83
CA PHE A 9 0.39 -22.60 -47.75
C PHE A 9 0.95 -22.97 -46.37
N PHE A 10 1.45 -24.20 -46.20
CA PHE A 10 2.09 -24.64 -44.95
C PHE A 10 3.46 -23.94 -44.72
N LEU A 11 4.21 -23.69 -45.79
CA LEU A 11 5.48 -22.95 -45.74
C LEU A 11 5.32 -21.45 -45.48
N LEU A 12 4.15 -20.86 -45.81
CA LEU A 12 3.88 -19.44 -45.52
C LEU A 12 3.50 -19.17 -44.05
N PHE A 13 3.01 -20.20 -43.34
CA PHE A 13 2.67 -20.09 -41.92
C PHE A 13 3.91 -20.14 -41.01
N SER A 14 5.04 -20.65 -41.51
CA SER A 14 6.31 -20.75 -40.78
C SER A 14 7.10 -19.44 -40.72
N ILE A 15 6.66 -18.39 -41.41
CA ILE A 15 7.34 -17.06 -41.43
C ILE A 15 6.55 -16.03 -40.61
N PHE A 16 5.48 -16.41 -39.91
CA PHE A 16 4.93 -15.55 -38.87
C PHE A 16 5.95 -15.50 -37.73
N PRO A 17 6.58 -14.34 -37.44
CA PRO A 17 7.41 -14.23 -36.26
C PRO A 17 6.48 -14.49 -35.06
N LEU A 18 6.70 -15.61 -34.39
CA LEU A 18 6.23 -15.92 -33.02
C LEU A 18 6.90 -14.96 -32.00
N GLY A 19 6.97 -13.67 -32.32
CA GLY A 19 7.71 -12.64 -31.60
C GLY A 19 6.89 -11.90 -30.54
N TYR A 20 5.59 -12.17 -30.43
CA TYR A 20 4.74 -11.62 -29.36
C TYR A 20 4.33 -12.71 -28.38
N SER A 21 5.31 -13.47 -27.88
CA SER A 21 5.13 -14.14 -26.60
C SER A 21 5.38 -13.11 -25.51
N TYR A 22 4.34 -12.70 -24.78
CA TYR A 22 4.45 -11.98 -23.50
C TYR A 22 4.97 -12.93 -22.39
N GLY A 23 5.88 -13.84 -22.74
CA GLY A 23 6.32 -14.96 -21.92
C GLY A 23 7.72 -14.79 -21.38
N PHE A 24 8.11 -13.58 -20.97
CA PHE A 24 9.16 -13.38 -19.97
C PHE A 24 9.16 -11.92 -19.49
N GLU A 25 8.90 -11.71 -18.21
CA GLU A 25 8.91 -10.38 -17.59
C GLU A 25 10.30 -9.77 -17.69
N THR A 26 10.38 -8.60 -18.32
CA THR A 26 11.56 -7.73 -18.26
C THR A 26 11.84 -7.42 -16.79
N ARG A 27 13.03 -7.77 -16.30
CA ARG A 27 13.50 -7.52 -14.92
C ARG A 27 13.13 -6.09 -14.49
N GLY A 28 12.30 -5.94 -13.46
CA GLY A 28 11.99 -4.66 -12.83
C GLY A 28 10.66 -3.99 -13.21
N GLN A 29 9.66 -4.75 -13.68
CA GLN A 29 8.29 -4.24 -13.82
C GLN A 29 7.75 -3.78 -12.45
N ASP A 30 7.13 -2.60 -12.40
CA ASP A 30 6.50 -2.07 -11.18
C ASP A 30 5.15 -2.78 -10.98
N CYS A 31 5.15 -3.85 -10.21
CA CYS A 31 3.97 -4.69 -9.98
C CYS A 31 2.80 -3.91 -9.35
N SER A 32 3.02 -2.71 -8.83
CA SER A 32 1.95 -1.83 -8.33
C SER A 32 0.99 -1.34 -9.42
N GLN A 33 1.38 -1.40 -10.71
CA GLN A 33 0.56 -0.88 -11.81
C GLN A 33 -0.53 -1.85 -12.28
N CYS A 34 -0.32 -3.16 -12.08
CA CYS A 34 -1.24 -4.20 -12.56
C CYS A 34 -2.01 -4.88 -11.42
N HIS A 35 -1.57 -4.72 -10.18
CA HIS A 35 -2.18 -5.35 -9.01
C HIS A 35 -2.92 -4.32 -8.18
N THR A 36 -4.21 -4.58 -7.92
CA THR A 36 -5.05 -3.77 -7.04
C THR A 36 -5.50 -4.58 -5.83
N LEU A 37 -5.64 -3.87 -4.70
CA LEU A 37 -6.20 -4.40 -3.47
C LEU A 37 -7.22 -3.40 -2.96
N THR A 38 -8.48 -3.80 -2.89
CA THR A 38 -9.55 -2.97 -2.34
C THR A 38 -9.67 -3.17 -0.83
N SER A 39 -10.25 -2.20 -0.11
CA SER A 39 -10.45 -2.31 1.34
C SER A 39 -11.35 -3.49 1.73
N ALA A 40 -12.34 -3.81 0.89
CA ALA A 40 -13.21 -4.98 1.10
C ALA A 40 -12.43 -6.29 0.94
N GLU A 41 -11.63 -6.42 -0.13
CA GLU A 41 -10.79 -7.60 -0.34
C GLU A 41 -9.75 -7.76 0.77
N ALA A 42 -9.08 -6.68 1.18
CA ALA A 42 -8.11 -6.71 2.28
C ALA A 42 -8.77 -7.18 3.58
N LYS A 43 -9.98 -6.68 3.87
CA LYS A 43 -10.75 -7.12 5.04
C LYS A 43 -11.09 -8.61 4.95
N ASP A 44 -11.50 -9.08 3.77
CA ASP A 44 -11.84 -10.49 3.54
C ASP A 44 -10.65 -11.43 3.66
N LEU A 45 -9.45 -10.99 3.29
CA LEU A 45 -8.22 -11.75 3.50
C LEU A 45 -7.85 -11.82 4.99
N LEU A 46 -7.95 -10.69 5.69
CA LEU A 46 -7.47 -10.57 7.07
C LEU A 46 -8.45 -11.15 8.11
N LYS A 47 -9.76 -11.18 7.82
CA LYS A 47 -10.78 -11.72 8.75
C LYS A 47 -10.57 -13.19 9.11
N VAL A 48 -9.86 -13.95 8.26
CA VAL A 48 -9.52 -15.35 8.51
C VAL A 48 -8.64 -15.50 9.74
N LEU A 49 -7.73 -14.54 9.98
CA LEU A 49 -6.84 -14.52 11.13
C LEU A 49 -7.38 -13.65 12.27
N TYR A 50 -8.06 -12.55 11.91
CA TYR A 50 -8.56 -11.56 12.85
C TYR A 50 -10.00 -11.14 12.51
N PRO A 51 -11.02 -11.81 13.08
CA PRO A 51 -12.42 -11.58 12.71
C PRO A 51 -12.88 -10.13 12.83
N ASP A 52 -12.38 -9.40 13.82
CA ASP A 52 -12.76 -8.01 14.13
C ASP A 52 -11.86 -6.95 13.48
N VAL A 53 -11.08 -7.34 12.46
CA VAL A 53 -10.18 -6.41 11.76
C VAL A 53 -10.94 -5.33 11.00
N LYS A 54 -10.51 -4.08 11.18
CA LYS A 54 -10.93 -2.95 10.35
C LYS A 54 -9.78 -2.50 9.47
N VAL A 55 -10.01 -2.39 8.17
CA VAL A 55 -9.05 -1.83 7.23
C VAL A 55 -9.30 -0.34 7.11
N MET A 56 -8.27 0.46 7.38
CA MET A 56 -8.35 1.93 7.42
C MET A 56 -7.76 2.58 6.18
N ASP A 57 -6.59 2.13 5.74
CA ASP A 57 -5.87 2.68 4.59
C ASP A 57 -5.11 1.55 3.87
N ILE A 58 -4.92 1.70 2.56
CA ILE A 58 -4.13 0.78 1.74
C ILE A 58 -3.18 1.61 0.88
N GLY A 59 -1.89 1.27 0.96
CA GLY A 59 -0.83 1.86 0.16
C GLY A 59 0.05 0.80 -0.49
N VAL A 60 0.97 1.25 -1.36
CA VAL A 60 2.02 0.39 -1.90
C VAL A 60 3.22 0.41 -0.94
N SER A 61 3.74 -0.77 -0.62
CA SER A 61 4.90 -0.89 0.27
C SER A 61 6.15 -0.23 -0.33
N PRO A 62 7.05 0.35 0.48
CA PRO A 62 8.37 0.81 0.03
C PRO A 62 9.21 -0.28 -0.65
N LEU A 63 8.94 -1.56 -0.37
CA LEU A 63 9.60 -2.69 -1.00
C LEU A 63 9.09 -2.98 -2.43
N LYS A 64 8.01 -2.34 -2.86
CA LYS A 64 7.37 -2.51 -4.18
C LYS A 64 7.02 -3.96 -4.54
N ALA A 65 6.77 -4.79 -3.54
CA ALA A 65 6.41 -6.21 -3.70
C ALA A 65 5.14 -6.60 -2.91
N ALA A 66 4.55 -5.64 -2.20
CA ALA A 66 3.43 -5.84 -1.31
C ALA A 66 2.63 -4.53 -1.19
N TRP A 67 1.39 -4.66 -0.75
CA TRP A 67 0.63 -3.54 -0.18
C TRP A 67 0.96 -3.40 1.30
N GLU A 68 0.97 -2.17 1.76
CA GLU A 68 0.86 -1.86 3.18
C GLU A 68 -0.60 -1.57 3.50
N VAL A 69 -1.10 -2.18 4.58
CA VAL A 69 -2.49 -2.07 4.99
C VAL A 69 -2.50 -1.58 6.42
N LEU A 70 -3.05 -0.38 6.64
CA LEU A 70 -3.32 0.12 7.98
C LEU A 70 -4.58 -0.56 8.49
N VAL A 71 -4.44 -1.25 9.62
CA VAL A 71 -5.53 -1.97 10.26
C VAL A 71 -5.74 -1.50 11.69
N GLU A 72 -6.97 -1.60 12.18
CA GLU A 72 -7.31 -1.45 13.58
C GLU A 72 -7.80 -2.79 14.14
N LEU A 73 -7.19 -3.21 15.25
CA LEU A 73 -7.49 -4.44 15.98
C LEU A 73 -7.60 -4.10 17.47
N GLY A 74 -8.79 -4.35 18.07
CA GLY A 74 -9.02 -4.08 19.49
C GLY A 74 -8.74 -2.62 19.89
N GLY A 75 -9.04 -1.67 19.00
CA GLY A 75 -8.79 -0.24 19.20
C GLY A 75 -7.33 0.19 19.01
N LYS A 76 -6.42 -0.72 18.65
CA LYS A 76 -5.02 -0.40 18.32
C LYS A 76 -4.80 -0.45 16.83
N LYS A 77 -4.15 0.57 16.29
CA LYS A 77 -3.77 0.62 14.88
C LYS A 77 -2.41 -0.04 14.66
N GLY A 78 -2.23 -0.66 13.51
CA GLY A 78 -0.95 -1.21 13.06
C GLY A 78 -0.88 -1.34 11.55
N ILE A 79 0.33 -1.45 11.00
CA ILE A 79 0.54 -1.70 9.57
C ILE A 79 0.91 -3.16 9.39
N VAL A 80 0.23 -3.82 8.46
CA VAL A 80 0.57 -5.17 7.98
C VAL A 80 0.89 -5.11 6.49
N TYR A 81 1.68 -6.05 6.00
CA TYR A 81 2.02 -6.13 4.59
C TYR A 81 1.41 -7.36 3.95
N ILE A 82 0.82 -7.22 2.77
CA ILE A 82 0.23 -8.31 2.00
C ILE A 82 0.92 -8.35 0.64
N ASP A 83 1.47 -9.50 0.25
CA ASP A 83 2.13 -9.63 -1.05
C ASP A 83 1.15 -9.44 -2.22
N PHE A 84 1.65 -9.06 -3.40
CA PHE A 84 0.78 -8.80 -4.56
C PHE A 84 -0.01 -10.02 -5.05
N LEU A 85 0.42 -11.23 -4.67
CA LEU A 85 -0.28 -12.47 -4.94
C LEU A 85 -1.40 -12.77 -3.93
N LYS A 86 -1.54 -11.98 -2.86
CA LYS A 86 -2.56 -12.13 -1.79
C LYS A 86 -2.46 -13.48 -1.07
N LYS A 87 -1.26 -14.04 -0.98
CA LYS A 87 -0.97 -15.36 -0.38
C LYS A 87 -0.22 -15.27 0.95
N HIS A 88 0.50 -14.19 1.17
CA HIS A 88 1.37 -14.04 2.33
C HIS A 88 1.09 -12.71 3.03
N MET A 89 1.11 -12.77 4.36
CA MET A 89 1.06 -11.59 5.21
C MET A 89 2.36 -11.50 6.00
N VAL A 90 2.96 -10.31 6.05
CA VAL A 90 4.17 -10.03 6.81
C VAL A 90 3.85 -9.04 7.92
N LEU A 91 4.28 -9.39 9.13
CA LEU A 91 4.16 -8.57 10.33
C LEU A 91 5.56 -8.09 10.73
N GLY A 92 5.73 -6.78 10.94
CA GLY A 92 7.01 -6.22 11.35
C GLY A 92 7.25 -4.80 10.83
N SER A 93 8.52 -4.40 10.82
CA SER A 93 8.95 -3.08 10.33
C SER A 93 9.89 -3.21 9.14
N ILE A 94 9.74 -2.32 8.17
CA ILE A 94 10.66 -2.12 7.06
C ILE A 94 11.68 -1.05 7.49
N ILE A 95 12.94 -1.46 7.59
CA ILE A 95 14.06 -0.58 7.94
C ILE A 95 14.87 -0.27 6.69
N SER A 96 15.00 1.02 6.35
CA SER A 96 15.94 1.47 5.32
C SER A 96 17.36 1.32 5.86
N ILE A 97 18.15 0.42 5.28
CA ILE A 97 19.55 0.19 5.70
C ILE A 97 20.41 1.41 5.39
N LYS A 98 20.22 2.00 4.20
CA LYS A 98 20.99 3.16 3.72
C LYS A 98 20.78 4.37 4.61
N GLU A 99 19.53 4.63 5.00
CA GLU A 99 19.15 5.83 5.74
C GLU A 99 19.08 5.57 7.25
N ARG A 100 19.11 4.31 7.68
CA ARG A 100 18.94 3.87 9.08
C ARG A 100 17.62 4.34 9.68
N ARG A 101 16.55 4.35 8.88
CA ARG A 101 15.21 4.83 9.25
C ARG A 101 14.19 3.70 9.26
N ASN A 102 13.24 3.75 10.19
CA ASN A 102 12.10 2.82 10.22
C ASN A 102 10.96 3.40 9.38
N LEU A 103 10.84 2.92 8.14
CA LEU A 103 9.85 3.42 7.18
C LEU A 103 8.41 3.09 7.61
N THR A 104 8.21 1.95 8.28
CA THR A 104 6.90 1.58 8.84
C THR A 104 6.47 2.55 9.93
N GLN A 105 7.39 2.92 10.83
CA GLN A 105 7.09 3.86 11.90
C GLN A 105 6.78 5.26 11.37
N GLU A 106 7.54 5.72 10.36
CA GLU A 106 7.28 7.00 9.70
C GLU A 106 5.91 7.02 9.04
N ARG A 107 5.58 5.96 8.27
CA ARG A 107 4.28 5.82 7.63
C ARG A 107 3.14 5.74 8.64
N PHE A 108 3.32 4.98 9.71
CA PHE A 108 2.35 4.91 10.80
C PHE A 108 2.12 6.27 11.46
N THR A 109 3.19 7.06 11.63
CA THR A 109 3.09 8.42 12.19
C THR A 109 2.35 9.34 11.24
N GLU A 110 2.63 9.26 9.94
CA GLU A 110 1.95 10.03 8.90
C GLU A 110 0.44 9.75 8.85
N LEU A 111 0.05 8.48 8.85
CA LEU A 111 -1.36 8.06 8.81
C LEU A 111 -2.13 8.36 10.11
N ASN A 112 -1.42 8.65 11.20
CA ASN A 112 -2.03 9.04 12.48
C ASN A 112 -1.93 10.54 12.76
N LYS A 113 -1.52 11.35 11.78
CA LYS A 113 -1.56 12.81 11.93
C LYS A 113 -3.00 13.30 12.11
N VAL A 114 -3.17 14.15 13.11
CA VAL A 114 -4.44 14.86 13.34
C VAL A 114 -4.42 16.16 12.54
N ASP A 115 -5.52 16.44 11.85
CA ASP A 115 -5.72 17.75 11.22
C ASP A 115 -6.01 18.79 12.31
N VAL A 116 -4.98 19.56 12.66
CA VAL A 116 -5.04 20.61 13.69
C VAL A 116 -6.07 21.69 13.33
N SER A 117 -6.39 21.89 12.05
CA SER A 117 -7.39 22.88 11.62
C SER A 117 -8.81 22.53 12.03
N GLN A 118 -9.08 21.24 12.32
CA GLN A 118 -10.38 20.77 12.81
C GLN A 118 -10.57 21.00 14.31
N ILE A 119 -9.53 21.43 15.02
CA ILE A 119 -9.63 21.71 16.45
C ILE A 119 -10.23 23.10 16.64
N PRO A 120 -11.42 23.23 17.27
CA PRO A 120 -12.03 24.53 17.51
C PRO A 120 -11.24 25.28 18.59
N LEU A 121 -10.60 26.38 18.21
CA LEU A 121 -9.82 27.23 19.12
C LEU A 121 -10.57 28.49 19.58
N GLY A 122 -11.85 28.64 19.23
CA GLY A 122 -12.64 29.84 19.53
C GLY A 122 -12.76 30.13 21.03
N ASP A 123 -12.92 29.06 21.83
CA ASP A 123 -13.03 29.15 23.29
C ASP A 123 -11.70 28.84 24.01
N ALA A 124 -10.59 28.78 23.26
CA ALA A 124 -9.29 28.45 23.84
C ALA A 124 -8.69 29.65 24.60
N LEU A 125 -8.16 29.38 25.79
CA LEU A 125 -7.35 30.37 26.51
C LEU A 125 -5.94 30.42 25.90
N VAL A 126 -5.55 31.58 25.36
CA VAL A 126 -4.20 31.78 24.84
C VAL A 126 -3.25 32.15 25.99
N LEU A 127 -2.20 31.35 26.16
CA LEU A 127 -1.13 31.58 27.12
C LEU A 127 0.18 31.85 26.37
N GLY A 128 0.77 33.04 26.56
CA GLY A 128 2.02 33.46 25.92
C GLY A 128 1.81 34.43 24.74
N ASP A 129 2.76 34.44 23.81
CA ASP A 129 2.73 35.32 22.62
C ASP A 129 1.78 34.76 21.55
N GLU A 130 0.80 35.56 21.14
CA GLU A 130 -0.15 35.24 20.07
C GLU A 130 0.55 34.95 18.73
N LYS A 131 1.76 35.49 18.50
CA LYS A 131 2.55 35.32 17.28
C LYS A 131 3.61 34.22 17.39
N ALA A 132 3.57 33.40 18.44
CA ALA A 132 4.53 32.33 18.62
C ALA A 132 4.57 31.37 17.41
N ARG A 133 5.80 31.09 16.93
CA ARG A 133 6.03 30.17 15.78
C ARG A 133 5.63 28.73 16.11
N ILE A 134 5.82 28.32 17.36
CA ILE A 134 5.46 26.98 17.85
C ILE A 134 4.27 27.16 18.76
N ARG A 135 3.18 26.45 18.45
CA ARG A 135 1.95 26.46 19.23
C ARG A 135 1.67 25.04 19.73
N VAL A 136 1.25 24.93 20.97
CA VAL A 136 0.86 23.67 21.60
C VAL A 136 -0.59 23.81 22.04
N ILE A 137 -1.43 22.86 21.66
CA ILE A 137 -2.82 22.79 22.09
C ILE A 137 -2.89 21.79 23.23
N VAL A 138 -3.39 22.22 24.39
CA VAL A 138 -3.56 21.37 25.57
C VAL A 138 -5.05 21.27 25.86
N PHE A 139 -5.55 20.04 25.93
CA PHE A 139 -6.89 19.74 26.44
C PHE A 139 -6.74 19.43 27.93
N THR A 140 -7.40 20.20 28.79
CA THR A 140 -7.33 20.06 30.24
C THR A 140 -8.74 20.10 30.84
N ASP A 141 -8.94 19.34 31.91
CA ASP A 141 -10.11 19.38 32.76
C ASP A 141 -9.70 20.02 34.11
N PRO A 142 -10.50 20.91 34.71
CA PRO A 142 -10.14 21.59 35.97
C PRO A 142 -10.20 20.71 37.23
N ASP A 143 -10.69 19.46 37.14
CA ASP A 143 -10.73 18.50 38.27
C ASP A 143 -9.36 17.90 38.67
#